data_AF-A0AAN0RWI0-F1
#
_entry.id   AF-A0AAN0RWI0-F1
#
_cell.length_a   1.000
_cell.length_b   1.000
_cell.length_c   1.000
_cell.angle_alpha   90.00
_cell.angle_beta   90.00
_cell.angle_gamma   90.00
#
_symmetry.space_group_name_H-M   'P 1'
#
loop_
_entity.id
_entity.type
_entity.pdbx_description
1 polymer ?
#
loop_
_entity_poly.entity_id
_entity_poly.type
_entity_poly.pdbx_seq_one_letter_code
_entity_poly.pdbx_strand_id
1 'polypeptide(L)'
;MIARERLCVELGTVRLRWDDWCARRGLTAGEGVRQLIAIAIRDDTDGESCAIVQGLPRPVVGEPRTRIEIRLTGAELSAVEQRAAALGLNGNRWIVSLVRAQLTREPQLGEHELHALSVSNQQLAGISRWLGQLARAGGTELACREPMPDWAEMRKQIDDHLRATAVVIRANLDRWSR
;
A
#
# COMPACT_ATOMS: atom_id res chain seq x y z
N MET A 1 -26.63 -21.46 1.92
CA MET A 1 -26.01 -22.31 0.88
C MET A 1 -26.00 -21.53 -0.41
N ILE A 2 -24.83 -21.09 -0.90
CA ILE A 2 -24.73 -20.44 -2.21
C ILE A 2 -24.86 -21.56 -3.25
N ALA A 3 -25.89 -21.52 -4.09
CA ALA A 3 -26.07 -22.48 -5.16
C ALA A 3 -24.87 -22.39 -6.12
N ARG A 4 -24.19 -23.52 -6.34
CA ARG A 4 -23.15 -23.60 -7.38
C ARG A 4 -23.84 -23.75 -8.72
N GLU A 5 -24.08 -22.63 -9.39
CA GLU A 5 -24.51 -22.64 -10.79
C GLU A 5 -23.36 -23.18 -11.65
N ARG A 6 -23.69 -24.12 -12.54
CA ARG A 6 -22.72 -24.80 -13.40
C ARG A 6 -23.10 -24.56 -14.85
N LEU A 7 -22.12 -24.12 -15.63
CA LEU A 7 -22.22 -24.03 -17.08
C LEU A 7 -21.43 -25.21 -17.69
N CYS A 8 -22.13 -26.13 -18.35
CA CYS A 8 -21.51 -27.22 -19.12
C CYS A 8 -21.49 -26.82 -20.59
N VAL A 9 -20.29 -26.77 -21.19
CA VAL A 9 -20.10 -26.37 -22.58
C VAL A 9 -19.32 -27.45 -23.32
N GLU A 10 -19.81 -27.87 -24.48
CA GLU A 10 -19.10 -28.79 -25.36
C GLU A 10 -18.18 -28.00 -26.31
N LEU A 11 -16.87 -28.14 -26.11
CA LEU A 11 -15.85 -27.43 -26.90
C LEU A 11 -15.43 -28.17 -28.18
N GLY A 12 -15.93 -29.39 -28.39
CA GLY A 12 -15.64 -30.21 -29.58
C GLY A 12 -14.15 -30.25 -29.94
N THR A 13 -13.84 -29.97 -31.21
CA THR A 13 -12.48 -29.98 -31.76
C THR A 13 -11.59 -28.83 -31.26
N VAL A 14 -12.19 -27.78 -30.67
CA VAL A 14 -11.46 -26.61 -30.14
C VAL A 14 -10.83 -26.92 -28.78
N ARG A 15 -11.29 -27.97 -28.09
CA ARG A 15 -10.80 -28.38 -26.77
C ARG A 15 -9.29 -28.56 -26.71
N LEU A 16 -8.69 -29.20 -27.71
CA LEU A 16 -7.24 -29.43 -27.76
C LEU A 16 -6.45 -28.11 -27.79
N ARG A 17 -6.88 -27.16 -28.64
CA ARG A 17 -6.25 -25.83 -28.71
C ARG A 17 -6.47 -25.01 -27.45
N TRP A 18 -7.63 -25.19 -26.82
CA TRP A 18 -7.99 -24.56 -25.57
C TRP A 18 -7.13 -25.05 -24.39
N ASP A 19 -6.95 -26.36 -24.27
CA ASP A 19 -6.14 -26.98 -23.23
C ASP A 19 -4.67 -26.54 -23.36
N ASP A 20 -4.11 -26.50 -24.58
CA ASP A 20 -2.77 -25.95 -24.84
C ASP A 20 -2.65 -24.46 -24.48
N TRP A 21 -3.68 -23.67 -24.77
CA TRP A 21 -3.71 -22.25 -24.44
C TRP A 21 -3.73 -22.02 -22.92
N CYS A 22 -4.43 -22.87 -22.17
CA CYS A 22 -4.47 -22.85 -20.71
C CYS A 22 -3.15 -23.34 -20.10
N ALA A 23 -2.58 -24.43 -20.62
CA ALA A 23 -1.33 -25.01 -20.14
C ALA A 23 -0.16 -24.02 -20.24
N ARG A 24 -0.04 -23.31 -21.37
CA ARG A 24 0.98 -22.25 -21.56
C ARG A 24 0.87 -21.10 -20.54
N ARG A 25 -0.29 -20.94 -19.91
CA ARG A 25 -0.56 -19.89 -18.92
C ARG A 25 -0.67 -20.42 -17.48
N GLY A 26 -0.40 -21.71 -17.27
CA GLY A 26 -0.53 -22.34 -15.94
C GLY A 26 -1.97 -22.39 -15.41
N LEU A 27 -2.97 -22.33 -16.30
CA LEU A 27 -4.39 -22.35 -15.92
C LEU A 27 -4.99 -23.73 -16.15
N THR A 28 -6.00 -24.09 -15.35
CA THR A 28 -6.87 -25.23 -15.68
C THR A 28 -7.88 -24.83 -16.75
N ALA A 29 -8.40 -25.78 -17.53
CA ALA A 29 -9.40 -25.49 -18.57
C ALA A 29 -10.62 -24.73 -18.02
N GLY A 30 -11.10 -25.08 -16.81
CA GLY A 30 -12.20 -24.38 -16.16
C GLY A 30 -11.82 -22.99 -15.64
N GLU A 31 -10.57 -22.78 -15.21
CA GLU A 31 -10.07 -21.47 -14.80
C GLU A 31 -9.96 -20.52 -16.00
N GLY A 32 -9.43 -21.01 -17.12
CA GLY A 32 -9.36 -20.25 -18.36
C GLY A 32 -10.75 -19.79 -18.81
N VAL A 33 -11.78 -20.66 -18.73
CA VAL A 33 -13.13 -20.33 -19.19
C VAL A 33 -13.75 -19.27 -18.29
N ARG A 34 -13.57 -19.39 -16.96
CA ARG A 34 -14.02 -18.36 -16.01
C ARG A 34 -13.35 -17.02 -16.27
N GLN A 35 -12.05 -16.99 -16.55
CA GLN A 35 -11.34 -15.77 -16.88
C GLN A 35 -11.83 -15.16 -18.20
N LEU A 36 -12.04 -15.98 -19.23
CA LEU A 36 -12.49 -15.50 -20.54
C LEU A 36 -13.92 -14.95 -20.47
N ILE A 37 -14.82 -15.62 -19.75
CA ILE A 37 -16.17 -15.11 -19.46
C ILE A 37 -16.09 -13.81 -18.66
N ALA A 38 -15.24 -13.73 -17.64
CA ALA A 38 -15.07 -12.51 -16.85
C ALA A 38 -14.53 -11.34 -17.68
N ILE A 39 -13.61 -11.59 -18.61
CA ILE A 39 -13.10 -10.58 -19.55
C ILE A 39 -14.21 -10.14 -20.51
N ALA A 40 -14.96 -11.07 -21.09
CA ALA A 40 -16.05 -10.75 -22.02
C ALA A 40 -17.19 -9.96 -21.36
N ILE A 41 -17.54 -10.30 -20.11
CA ILE A 41 -18.52 -9.52 -19.33
C ILE A 41 -17.97 -8.13 -19.00
N ARG A 42 -16.67 -8.03 -18.69
CA ARG A 42 -16.01 -6.75 -18.40
C ARG A 42 -15.94 -5.85 -19.62
N ASP A 43 -15.57 -6.36 -20.79
CA ASP A 43 -15.54 -5.58 -22.04
C ASP A 43 -16.93 -5.03 -22.41
N ASP A 44 -18.02 -5.72 -22.04
CA ASP A 44 -19.40 -5.27 -22.27
C ASP A 44 -19.84 -4.21 -21.23
N THR A 45 -19.18 -4.16 -20.06
CA THR A 45 -19.38 -3.11 -19.03
C THR A 45 -18.37 -1.96 -19.12
N ASP A 46 -17.24 -2.16 -19.79
CA ASP A 46 -16.09 -1.24 -19.84
C ASP A 46 -16.24 -0.18 -20.97
N GLY A 47 -17.41 0.46 -21.01
CA GLY A 47 -17.43 1.90 -21.26
C GLY A 47 -16.71 2.69 -20.14
N GLU A 48 -16.50 2.06 -18.98
CA GLU A 48 -15.66 2.55 -17.90
C GLU A 48 -14.35 1.76 -17.88
N SER A 49 -13.40 2.21 -18.69
CA SER A 49 -12.01 1.74 -18.64
C SER A 49 -11.53 1.57 -17.21
N CYS A 50 -10.88 0.45 -16.94
CA CYS A 50 -10.11 0.08 -15.74
C CYS A 50 -9.28 1.25 -15.19
N ALA A 51 -9.96 2.20 -14.54
CA ALA A 51 -9.34 3.18 -13.69
C ALA A 51 -8.92 2.39 -12.47
N ILE A 52 -7.61 2.15 -12.37
CA ILE A 52 -6.92 1.86 -11.11
C ILE A 52 -7.67 2.61 -10.03
N VAL A 53 -8.35 1.89 -9.12
CA VAL A 53 -9.22 2.49 -8.11
C VAL A 53 -8.35 3.43 -7.28
N GLN A 54 -8.32 4.71 -7.65
CA GLN A 54 -7.59 5.73 -6.93
C GLN A 54 -8.36 5.97 -5.65
N GLY A 55 -7.85 5.42 -4.55
CA GLY A 55 -8.37 5.66 -3.22
C GLY A 55 -9.46 4.68 -2.81
N LEU A 56 -9.08 3.42 -2.55
CA LEU A 56 -9.89 2.61 -1.64
C LEU A 56 -10.08 3.40 -0.33
N PRO A 57 -11.32 3.51 0.19
CA PRO A 57 -11.57 4.21 1.44
C PRO A 57 -10.67 3.65 2.54
N ARG A 58 -10.16 4.54 3.40
CA ARG A 58 -9.37 4.09 4.55
C ARG A 58 -10.24 3.17 5.41
N PRO A 59 -9.73 1.98 5.79
CA PRO A 59 -10.53 1.03 6.55
C PRO A 59 -10.91 1.62 7.90
N VAL A 60 -12.21 1.83 8.13
CA VAL A 60 -12.73 2.48 9.34
C VAL A 60 -12.59 1.52 10.53
N VAL A 61 -12.08 2.00 11.66
CA VAL A 61 -11.95 1.19 12.89
C VAL A 61 -13.29 0.51 13.21
N GLY A 62 -13.28 -0.82 13.35
CA GLY A 62 -14.50 -1.62 13.57
C GLY A 62 -15.17 -2.18 12.30
N GLU A 63 -14.73 -1.82 11.09
CA GLU A 63 -15.29 -2.38 9.85
C GLU A 63 -15.09 -3.90 9.77
N PRO A 64 -16.13 -4.67 9.40
CA PRO A 64 -16.07 -6.13 9.29
C PRO A 64 -15.06 -6.56 8.21
N ARG A 65 -14.22 -7.55 8.55
CA ARG A 65 -13.18 -8.06 7.65
C ARG A 65 -13.59 -9.42 7.10
N THR A 66 -13.51 -9.57 5.79
CA THR A 66 -13.74 -10.86 5.12
C THR A 66 -12.48 -11.71 5.18
N ARG A 67 -12.63 -12.99 5.55
CA ARG A 67 -11.53 -13.96 5.55
C ARG A 67 -11.27 -14.45 4.13
N ILE A 68 -10.01 -14.42 3.71
CA ILE A 68 -9.52 -15.05 2.49
C ILE A 68 -8.61 -16.21 2.92
N GLU A 69 -8.88 -17.41 2.41
CA GLU A 69 -8.03 -18.57 2.66
C GLU A 69 -7.01 -18.72 1.53
N ILE A 70 -5.72 -18.70 1.89
CA ILE A 70 -4.60 -18.79 0.97
C ILE A 70 -3.82 -20.07 1.31
N ARG A 71 -3.57 -20.90 0.31
CA ARG A 71 -2.73 -22.11 0.46
C ARG A 71 -1.32 -21.79 0.03
N LEU A 72 -0.38 -22.03 0.93
CA LEU A 72 1.05 -21.87 0.70
C LEU A 72 1.73 -23.21 0.93
N THR A 73 2.79 -23.48 0.16
CA THR A 73 3.75 -24.54 0.47
C THR A 73 4.51 -24.21 1.77
N GLY A 74 5.14 -25.22 2.38
CA GLY A 74 5.94 -25.00 3.59
C GLY A 74 7.11 -24.02 3.38
N ALA A 75 7.72 -24.03 2.18
CA ALA A 75 8.79 -23.10 1.83
C ALA A 75 8.30 -21.65 1.71
N GLU A 76 7.14 -21.44 1.06
CA GLU A 76 6.52 -20.12 0.95
C GLU A 76 6.11 -19.57 2.31
N LEU A 77 5.51 -20.42 3.17
CA LEU A 77 5.13 -20.01 4.52
C LEU A 77 6.35 -19.58 5.35
N SER A 78 7.45 -20.33 5.29
CA SER A 78 8.70 -19.95 5.98
C SER A 78 9.25 -18.61 5.47
N ALA A 79 9.22 -18.39 4.15
CA ALA A 79 9.64 -17.11 3.57
C ALA A 79 8.75 -15.94 4.02
N VAL A 80 7.42 -16.15 4.11
CA VAL A 80 6.48 -15.18 4.66
C VAL A 80 6.82 -14.83 6.10
N GLU A 81 7.06 -15.83 6.95
CA GLU A 81 7.39 -15.61 8.36
C GLU A 81 8.69 -14.82 8.53
N GLN A 82 9.73 -15.17 7.78
CA GLN A 82 11.02 -14.45 7.81
C GLN A 82 10.87 -12.98 7.38
N ARG A 83 10.11 -12.72 6.30
CA ARG A 83 9.86 -11.35 5.83
C ARG A 83 9.01 -10.55 6.79
N ALA A 84 8.02 -11.18 7.40
CA ALA A 84 7.18 -10.56 8.40
C ALA A 84 8.01 -10.17 9.64
N ALA A 85 8.84 -11.10 10.14
CA ALA A 85 9.70 -10.87 11.30
C ALA A 85 10.68 -9.71 11.08
N ALA A 86 11.29 -9.61 9.90
CA ALA A 86 12.18 -8.50 9.54
C ALA A 86 11.50 -7.12 9.64
N LEU A 87 10.17 -7.07 9.50
CA LEU A 87 9.36 -5.85 9.58
C LEU A 87 8.64 -5.69 10.93
N GLY A 88 8.85 -6.59 11.90
CA GLY A 88 8.12 -6.58 13.17
C GLY A 88 6.63 -6.93 13.01
N LEU A 89 6.29 -7.73 12.00
CA LEU A 89 4.92 -8.16 11.69
C LEU A 89 4.79 -9.68 11.85
N ASN A 90 3.56 -10.16 12.03
CA ASN A 90 3.25 -11.58 11.82
C ASN A 90 2.94 -11.85 10.34
N GLY A 91 3.00 -13.12 9.92
CA GLY A 91 2.81 -13.52 8.52
C GLY A 91 1.49 -13.02 7.91
N ASN A 92 0.38 -13.17 8.62
CA ASN A 92 -0.93 -12.69 8.15
C ASN A 92 -0.95 -11.18 7.94
N ARG A 93 -0.38 -10.42 8.87
CA ARG A 93 -0.32 -8.95 8.81
C ARG A 93 0.58 -8.47 7.67
N TRP A 94 1.67 -9.19 7.41
CA TRP A 94 2.55 -8.95 6.27
C TRP A 94 1.85 -9.25 4.93
N ILE A 95 1.09 -10.33 4.82
CA ILE A 95 0.29 -10.61 3.61
C ILE A 95 -0.75 -9.51 3.38
N VAL A 96 -1.46 -9.11 4.44
CA VAL A 96 -2.44 -8.02 4.37
C VAL A 96 -1.78 -6.69 3.97
N SER A 97 -0.57 -6.40 4.47
CA SER A 97 0.16 -5.19 4.08
C SER A 97 0.55 -5.23 2.61
N LEU A 98 1.01 -6.36 2.08
CA LEU A 98 1.31 -6.51 0.64
C LEU A 98 0.09 -6.25 -0.24
N VAL A 99 -1.06 -6.84 0.10
CA VAL A 99 -2.32 -6.61 -0.63
C VAL A 99 -2.67 -5.12 -0.61
N ARG A 100 -2.58 -4.47 0.55
CA ARG A 100 -2.87 -3.03 0.68
C ARG A 100 -1.86 -2.18 -0.10
N ALA A 101 -0.57 -2.50 -0.06
CA ALA A 101 0.45 -1.77 -0.80
C ALA A 101 0.17 -1.78 -2.30
N GLN A 102 -0.25 -2.94 -2.83
CA GLN A 102 -0.58 -3.07 -4.25
C GLN A 102 -1.86 -2.32 -4.62
N LEU A 103 -2.89 -2.36 -3.77
CA LEU A 103 -4.17 -1.72 -4.06
C LEU A 103 -4.14 -0.20 -3.86
N THR A 104 -3.46 0.29 -2.82
CA THR A 104 -3.48 1.71 -2.43
C THR A 104 -2.29 2.50 -2.96
N ARG A 105 -1.21 1.82 -3.36
CA ARG A 105 0.11 2.44 -3.64
C ARG A 105 0.67 3.27 -2.47
N GLU A 106 0.13 3.10 -1.27
CA GLU A 106 0.62 3.76 -0.07
C GLU A 106 1.67 2.91 0.65
N PRO A 107 2.67 3.55 1.28
CA PRO A 107 3.69 2.84 2.06
C PRO A 107 3.08 2.11 3.25
N GLN A 108 3.47 0.84 3.40
CA GLN A 108 3.07 -0.02 4.53
C GLN A 108 4.30 -0.26 5.39
N LEU A 109 4.46 0.58 6.41
CA LEU A 109 5.64 0.58 7.25
C LEU A 109 5.51 -0.46 8.36
N GLY A 110 6.58 -1.21 8.60
CA GLY A 110 6.79 -2.08 9.74
C GLY A 110 7.11 -1.31 11.03
N GLU A 111 7.34 -2.04 12.12
CA GLU A 111 7.50 -1.42 13.46
C GLU A 111 8.78 -0.63 13.55
N HIS A 112 9.88 -1.25 13.12
CA HIS A 112 11.20 -0.63 13.05
C HIS A 112 11.19 0.61 12.16
N GLU A 113 10.50 0.55 11.02
CA GLU A 113 10.42 1.66 10.07
C GLU A 113 9.62 2.83 10.64
N LEU A 114 8.47 2.56 11.27
CA LEU A 114 7.67 3.59 11.94
C LEU A 114 8.42 4.24 13.10
N HIS A 115 9.14 3.44 13.89
CA HIS A 115 9.96 3.95 14.98
C HIS A 115 11.09 4.84 14.46
N ALA A 116 11.86 4.37 13.47
CA ALA A 116 12.94 5.14 12.86
C ALA A 116 12.44 6.46 12.25
N LEU A 117 11.32 6.41 11.52
CA LEU A 117 10.70 7.61 10.94
C LEU A 117 10.21 8.58 12.02
N SER A 118 9.64 8.08 13.12
CA SER A 118 9.20 8.91 14.25
C SER A 118 10.37 9.61 14.94
N VAL A 119 11.48 8.91 15.18
CA VAL A 119 12.70 9.48 15.76
C VAL A 119 13.30 10.55 14.85
N SER A 120 13.39 10.28 13.55
CA SER A 120 13.89 11.24 12.55
C SER A 120 13.03 12.51 12.52
N ASN A 121 11.70 12.36 12.49
CA ASN A 121 10.77 13.47 12.53
C ASN A 121 10.90 14.31 13.81
N GLN A 122 11.12 13.67 14.96
CA GLN A 122 11.33 14.39 16.23
C GLN A 122 12.59 15.26 16.18
N GLN A 123 13.66 14.77 15.57
CA GLN A 123 14.91 15.53 15.38
C GLN A 123 14.70 16.72 14.43
N LEU A 124 14.03 16.51 13.30
CA LEU A 124 13.69 17.57 12.34
C LEU A 124 12.80 18.65 12.96
N ALA A 125 11.84 18.26 13.80
CA ALA A 125 11.02 19.21 14.56
C ALA A 125 11.85 20.01 15.59
N GLY A 126 12.91 19.39 16.14
CA GLY A 126 13.96 20.11 16.87
C GLY A 126 14.59 21.19 15.99
N ILE A 127 15.16 20.82 14.84
CA ILE A 127 15.83 21.74 13.92
C ILE A 127 14.91 22.89 13.49
N SER A 128 13.66 22.61 13.10
CA SER A 128 12.68 23.64 12.72
C SER A 128 12.47 24.68 13.84
N ARG A 129 12.34 24.23 15.10
CA ARG A 129 12.21 25.14 16.26
C ARG A 129 13.47 25.99 16.46
N TRP A 130 14.65 25.40 16.31
CA TRP A 130 15.93 26.13 16.45
C TRP A 130 16.08 27.17 15.34
N LEU A 131 15.76 26.85 14.08
CA LEU A 131 15.72 27.80 12.97
C LEU A 131 14.73 28.95 13.23
N GLY A 132 13.57 28.64 13.82
CA GLY A 132 12.58 29.64 14.22
C GLY A 132 13.04 30.56 15.36
N GLN A 133 13.97 30.12 16.21
CA GLN A 133 14.60 30.98 17.23
C GLN A 133 15.67 31.87 16.60
N LEU A 134 16.53 31.32 15.74
CA LEU A 134 17.57 32.07 15.02
C LEU A 134 17.00 33.18 14.15
N ALA A 135 15.93 32.91 13.39
CA ALA A 135 15.28 33.92 12.56
C ALA A 135 14.72 35.10 13.39
N ARG A 136 14.21 34.83 14.60
CA ARG A 136 13.71 35.86 15.51
C ARG A 136 14.83 36.65 16.16
N ALA A 137 15.89 35.97 16.62
CA ALA A 137 17.04 36.60 17.26
C ALA A 137 17.84 37.48 16.28
N GLY A 138 18.09 36.98 15.06
CA GLY A 138 18.76 37.73 14.01
C GLY A 138 17.97 38.95 13.52
N GLY A 139 16.64 38.86 13.44
CA GLY A 139 15.79 40.00 13.10
C GLY A 139 15.91 41.20 14.06
N THR A 140 16.36 40.97 15.30
CA THR A 140 16.58 42.02 16.31
C THR A 140 17.95 42.70 16.22
N GLU A 141 18.96 42.08 15.58
CA GLU A 141 20.34 42.59 15.51
C GLU A 141 20.76 43.07 14.10
N LEU A 142 20.04 42.68 13.04
CA LEU A 142 20.42 42.88 11.63
C LEU A 142 19.89 44.16 10.96
N ALA A 143 19.87 45.29 11.66
CA ALA A 143 19.78 46.59 10.97
C ALA A 143 21.01 46.86 10.07
N CYS A 144 22.08 46.08 10.22
CA CYS A 144 23.30 46.17 9.41
C CYS A 144 23.82 44.76 9.09
N ARG A 145 23.96 44.44 7.79
CA ARG A 145 24.93 43.49 7.17
C ARG A 145 24.40 42.16 6.59
N GLU A 146 24.62 42.03 5.27
CA GLU A 146 24.56 40.86 4.37
C GLU A 146 23.22 40.10 4.19
N PRO A 147 22.96 39.55 2.98
CA PRO A 147 21.77 38.75 2.73
C PRO A 147 21.88 37.43 3.50
N MET A 148 21.19 37.36 4.63
CA MET A 148 21.10 36.12 5.40
C MET A 148 20.56 34.98 4.54
N PRO A 149 21.02 33.73 4.76
CA PRO A 149 20.36 32.55 4.22
C PRO A 149 18.88 32.57 4.56
N ASP A 150 18.01 32.15 3.65
CA ASP A 150 16.56 32.13 3.86
C ASP A 150 16.17 30.98 4.81
N TRP A 151 16.48 31.18 6.10
CA TRP A 151 16.12 30.28 7.19
C TRP A 151 14.60 30.10 7.30
N ALA A 152 13.81 31.06 6.83
CA ALA A 152 12.36 30.97 6.83
C ALA A 152 11.88 29.96 5.78
N GLU A 153 12.45 29.98 4.58
CA GLU A 153 12.16 29.00 3.53
C GLU A 153 12.65 27.59 3.92
N MET A 154 13.85 27.46 4.50
CA MET A 154 14.32 26.16 5.00
C MET A 154 13.41 25.59 6.11
N ARG A 155 12.97 26.44 7.05
CA ARG A 155 12.02 26.03 8.10
C ARG A 155 10.70 25.56 7.48
N LYS A 156 10.18 26.29 6.50
CA LYS A 156 8.94 25.94 5.80
C LYS A 156 9.05 24.58 5.11
N GLN A 157 10.16 24.30 4.42
CA GLN A 157 10.40 23.00 3.78
C GLN A 157 10.42 21.85 4.80
N ILE A 158 11.05 22.06 5.96
CA ILE A 158 11.06 21.07 7.04
C ILE A 158 9.64 20.86 7.60
N ASP A 159 8.89 21.94 7.85
CA ASP A 159 7.53 21.84 8.38
C ASP A 159 6.57 21.14 7.41
N ASP A 160 6.71 21.40 6.11
CA ASP A 160 5.92 20.72 5.07
C ASP A 160 6.26 19.22 5.00
N HIS A 161 7.55 18.88 5.09
CA HIS A 161 7.97 17.48 5.17
C HIS A 161 7.42 16.78 6.42
N LEU A 162 7.51 17.42 7.60
CA LEU A 162 6.96 16.89 8.87
C LEU A 162 5.45 16.66 8.77
N ARG A 163 4.71 17.55 8.10
CA ARG A 163 3.28 17.38 7.88
C ARG A 163 2.98 16.18 6.98
N ALA A 164 3.73 16.03 5.89
CA ALA A 164 3.56 14.91 4.97
C ALA A 164 3.87 13.56 5.64
N THR A 165 4.97 13.47 6.37
CA THR A 165 5.35 12.22 7.08
C THR A 165 4.43 11.90 8.24
N ALA A 166 3.89 12.90 8.95
CA ALA A 166 2.87 12.69 9.97
C ALA A 166 1.60 12.02 9.40
N VAL A 167 1.17 12.39 8.19
CA VAL A 167 0.05 11.73 7.51
C VAL A 167 0.35 10.26 7.22
N VAL A 168 1.57 9.94 6.78
CA VAL A 168 2.01 8.57 6.52
C VAL A 168 2.07 7.73 7.80
N ILE A 169 2.67 8.26 8.87
CA ILE A 169 2.74 7.59 10.17
C ILE A 169 1.32 7.33 10.70
N ARG A 170 0.45 8.34 10.67
CA ARG A 170 -0.93 8.23 11.15
C ARG A 170 -1.70 7.16 10.37
N ALA A 171 -1.59 7.16 9.04
CA ALA A 171 -2.25 6.15 8.20
C ALA A 171 -1.79 4.72 8.53
N ASN A 172 -0.51 4.53 8.85
CA ASN A 172 0.01 3.23 9.27
C ASN A 172 -0.47 2.85 10.68
N LEU A 173 -0.46 3.78 11.65
CA LEU A 173 -0.94 3.53 13.01
C LEU A 173 -2.44 3.24 13.09
N ASP A 174 -3.28 3.98 12.35
CA ASP A 174 -4.72 3.74 12.34
C ASP A 174 -5.04 2.32 11.81
N ARG A 175 -4.25 1.80 10.87
CA ARG A 175 -4.36 0.42 10.36
C ARG A 175 -3.95 -0.64 11.38
N TRP A 176 -3.10 -0.25 12.31
CA TRP A 176 -2.50 -1.10 13.34
C TRP A 176 -3.28 -1.13 14.64
N SER A 177 -4.08 -0.10 14.91
CA SER A 177 -4.86 0.11 16.14
C SER A 177 -6.00 -0.91 16.38
N ARG A 178 -5.87 -2.15 15.89
CA ARG A 178 -6.82 -3.24 16.09
C ARG A 178 -6.11 -4.54 16.46
#